data_AF-A0A973ZKG9-F1
#
_entry.id   AF-A0A973ZKG9-F1
#
_cell.length_a   1.000
_cell.length_b   1.000
_cell.length_c   1.000
_cell.angle_alpha   90.00
_cell.angle_beta   90.00
_cell.angle_gamma   90.00
#
_symmetry.space_group_name_H-M   'P 1'
#
loop_
_entity.id
_entity.type
_entity.pdbx_description
1 polymer ?
#
loop_
_entity_poly.entity_id
_entity_poly.type
_entity_poly.pdbx_seq_one_letter_code
_entity_poly.pdbx_strand_id
1 'polypeptide(L)'
;MSRRNRHDMMYRCGWAEKPGQERVLAIRIRREGFDWALAHSALSSYERDVHADRAEWRRSLRAPVRIQWDPERDLHLRPLTHRAIQIGLSGEAVGRYVDEWIVGIDDVTALSRRIHALVAHRDLAAATALLPVERPYEPAG
;
A
#
# COMPACT_ATOMS: atom_id res chain seq x y z
N MET A 1 -3.96 -1.01 -20.36
CA MET A 1 -3.44 -1.33 -19.00
C MET A 1 -2.44 -0.28 -18.62
N SER A 2 -2.61 0.38 -17.47
CA SER A 2 -1.68 1.41 -17.00
C SER A 2 -0.70 0.78 -16.02
N ARG A 3 0.60 0.95 -16.24
CA ARG A 3 1.60 0.69 -15.18
C ARG A 3 1.53 1.91 -14.27
N ARG A 4 0.96 1.78 -13.08
CA ARG A 4 0.97 2.88 -12.11
C ARG A 4 1.94 2.59 -10.97
N ASN A 5 2.03 3.62 -10.16
CA ASN A 5 3.11 3.91 -9.27
C ASN A 5 2.80 3.32 -7.90
N ARG A 6 3.78 2.64 -7.29
CA ARG A 6 3.77 2.27 -5.87
C ARG A 6 4.93 2.94 -5.17
N HIS A 7 4.99 4.27 -5.26
CA HIS A 7 6.16 5.03 -4.81
C HIS A 7 5.98 5.63 -3.42
N ASP A 8 4.81 5.51 -2.78
CA ASP A 8 4.70 5.86 -1.35
C ASP A 8 5.63 4.99 -0.49
N MET A 9 5.73 3.68 -0.79
CA MET A 9 6.72 2.81 -0.12
C MET A 9 8.15 3.30 -0.37
N MET A 10 8.48 3.69 -1.61
CA MET A 10 9.82 4.20 -1.97
C MET A 10 10.14 5.53 -1.28
N TYR A 11 9.13 6.40 -1.10
CA TYR A 11 9.26 7.62 -0.32
C TYR A 11 9.53 7.35 1.16
N ARG A 12 8.84 6.36 1.75
CA ARG A 12 9.02 5.95 3.15
C ARG A 12 10.40 5.37 3.40
N CYS A 13 10.81 4.37 2.62
CA CYS A 13 12.09 3.70 2.80
C CYS A 13 13.28 4.44 2.15
N GLY A 14 13.02 5.51 1.39
CA GLY A 14 14.04 6.20 0.60
C GLY A 14 14.72 5.25 -0.38
N TRP A 15 13.93 4.53 -1.18
CA TRP A 15 14.44 3.53 -2.14
C TRP A 15 15.30 2.41 -1.51
N ALA A 16 15.04 2.09 -0.24
CA ALA A 16 15.80 1.13 0.57
C ALA A 16 17.20 1.60 0.99
N GLU A 17 17.36 2.92 1.19
CA GLU A 17 18.60 3.56 1.64
C GLU A 17 18.49 4.17 3.04
N LYS A 18 17.27 4.35 3.60
CA LYS A 18 17.12 4.89 4.96
C LYS A 18 17.50 3.84 6.02
N PRO A 19 18.18 4.25 7.11
CA PRO A 19 18.48 3.38 8.24
C PRO A 19 17.22 2.72 8.82
N GLY A 20 17.27 1.40 9.01
CA GLY A 20 16.16 0.58 9.49
C GLY A 20 15.05 0.31 8.46
N GLN A 21 15.23 0.71 7.20
CA GLN A 21 14.29 0.50 6.09
C GLN A 21 15.01 0.05 4.81
N GLU A 22 16.05 -0.77 4.95
CA GLU A 22 16.94 -1.18 3.85
C GLU A 22 16.41 -2.38 3.06
N ARG A 23 15.23 -2.90 3.41
CA ARG A 23 14.59 -4.04 2.75
C ARG A 23 13.18 -3.71 2.31
N VAL A 24 12.86 -4.07 1.08
CA VAL A 24 11.53 -3.91 0.50
C VAL A 24 11.01 -5.28 0.08
N LEU A 25 9.88 -5.66 0.65
CA LEU A 25 9.23 -6.94 0.39
C LEU A 25 7.96 -6.72 -0.42
N ALA A 26 7.80 -7.48 -1.49
CA ALA A 26 6.53 -7.64 -2.17
C ALA A 26 5.80 -8.83 -1.55
N ILE A 27 4.67 -8.56 -0.91
CA ILE A 27 3.88 -9.59 -0.23
C ILE A 27 2.65 -9.89 -1.07
N ARG A 28 2.48 -11.16 -1.41
CA ARG A 28 1.29 -11.67 -2.10
C ARG A 28 0.35 -12.27 -1.07
N ILE A 29 -0.88 -11.79 -1.08
CA ILE A 29 -1.95 -12.28 -0.19
C ILE A 29 -3.09 -12.87 -1.00
N ARG A 30 -3.85 -13.77 -0.37
CA ARG A 30 -5.14 -14.26 -0.88
C ARG A 30 -6.11 -13.10 -1.08
N ARG A 31 -6.87 -13.14 -2.16
CA ARG A 31 -7.84 -12.08 -2.50
C ARG A 31 -8.92 -11.99 -1.42
N GLU A 32 -9.38 -13.13 -0.92
CA GLU A 32 -10.36 -13.26 0.15
C GLU A 32 -9.88 -12.61 1.45
N GLY A 33 -8.58 -12.69 1.74
CA GLY A 33 -7.97 -12.00 2.89
C GLY A 33 -8.00 -10.49 2.74
N PHE A 34 -7.75 -9.98 1.52
CA PHE A 34 -7.87 -8.55 1.24
C PHE A 34 -9.32 -8.07 1.31
N ASP A 35 -10.28 -8.79 0.72
CA ASP A 35 -11.72 -8.51 0.82
C ASP A 35 -12.16 -8.48 2.29
N TRP A 36 -11.74 -9.47 3.09
CA TRP A 36 -12.01 -9.50 4.53
C TRP A 36 -11.43 -8.27 5.23
N ALA A 37 -10.19 -7.88 4.92
CA ALA A 37 -9.56 -6.72 5.55
C ALA A 37 -10.33 -5.43 5.27
N LEU A 38 -10.84 -5.24 4.04
CA LEU A 38 -11.67 -4.10 3.69
C LEU A 38 -13.01 -4.11 4.44
N ALA A 39 -13.68 -5.27 4.51
CA ALA A 39 -14.95 -5.42 5.21
C ALA A 39 -14.86 -5.22 6.73
N HIS A 40 -13.69 -5.49 7.34
CA HIS A 40 -13.45 -5.38 8.77
C HIS A 40 -12.62 -4.13 9.12
N SER A 41 -12.79 -3.06 8.33
CA SER A 41 -12.01 -1.85 8.47
C SER A 41 -12.76 -0.64 9.01
N ALA A 42 -11.99 0.32 9.53
CA ALA A 42 -12.44 1.66 9.87
C ALA A 42 -11.45 2.69 9.33
N LEU A 43 -11.96 3.86 8.92
CA LEU A 43 -11.14 4.98 8.49
C LEU A 43 -10.36 5.56 9.68
N SER A 44 -9.08 5.88 9.45
CA SER A 44 -8.20 6.47 10.47
C SER A 44 -8.55 7.92 10.80
N SER A 45 -9.34 8.59 9.95
CA SER A 45 -9.89 9.92 10.13
C SER A 45 -11.42 9.91 10.12
N TYR A 46 -12.03 10.91 10.77
CA TYR A 46 -13.47 11.15 10.66
C TYR A 46 -13.77 11.77 9.29
N GLU A 47 -14.50 11.02 8.46
CA GLU A 47 -15.05 11.49 7.19
C GLU A 47 -16.56 11.70 7.30
N ARG A 48 -17.02 12.93 7.07
CA ARG A 48 -18.44 13.33 7.19
C ARG A 48 -19.39 12.61 6.23
N ASP A 49 -18.87 12.14 5.10
CA ASP A 49 -19.67 11.48 4.06
C ASP A 49 -19.78 9.96 4.32
N VAL A 50 -19.02 9.44 5.30
CA VAL A 50 -18.98 8.02 5.66
C VAL A 50 -19.57 7.77 7.05
N HIS A 51 -19.34 8.70 7.99
CA HIS A 51 -19.80 8.60 9.37
C HIS A 51 -20.85 9.66 9.67
N ALA A 52 -21.93 9.27 10.35
CA ALA A 52 -22.98 10.20 10.76
C ALA A 52 -22.47 11.22 11.78
N ASP A 53 -21.60 10.78 12.70
CA ASP A 53 -20.96 11.65 13.69
C ASP A 53 -19.60 11.11 14.18
N ARG A 54 -18.90 11.93 14.98
CA ARG A 54 -17.60 11.57 15.56
C ARG A 54 -17.69 10.43 16.58
N ALA A 55 -18.84 10.21 17.22
CA ALA A 55 -19.02 9.15 18.21
C ALA A 55 -19.15 7.78 17.53
N GLU A 56 -19.88 7.69 16.42
CA GLU A 56 -19.92 6.54 15.53
C GLU A 56 -18.53 6.19 15.01
N TRP A 57 -17.81 7.17 14.45
CA TRP A 57 -16.44 6.96 14.00
C TRP A 57 -15.56 6.39 15.11
N ARG A 58 -15.58 6.98 16.32
CA ARG A 58 -14.84 6.45 17.49
C ARG A 58 -15.22 5.01 17.83
N ARG A 59 -16.50 4.62 17.72
CA ARG A 59 -16.94 3.23 17.93
C ARG A 59 -16.38 2.31 16.84
N SER A 60 -16.33 2.76 15.59
CA SER A 60 -15.79 1.98 14.47
C SER A 60 -14.30 1.66 14.62
N LEU A 61 -13.53 2.48 15.34
CA LEU A 61 -12.10 2.25 15.59
C LEU A 61 -11.80 0.93 16.35
N ARG A 62 -12.83 0.27 16.91
CA ARG A 62 -12.73 -1.08 17.50
C ARG A 62 -12.54 -2.20 16.48
N ALA A 63 -12.79 -1.95 15.19
CA ALA A 63 -12.55 -2.91 14.12
C ALA A 63 -11.08 -3.42 14.19
N PRO A 64 -10.67 -4.49 13.51
CA PRO A 64 -9.27 -4.93 13.51
C PRO A 64 -8.39 -4.32 12.40
N VAL A 65 -8.98 -3.64 11.40
CA VAL A 65 -8.26 -3.02 10.27
C VAL A 65 -8.44 -1.50 10.18
N ARG A 66 -7.36 -0.76 9.92
CA ARG A 66 -7.34 0.70 9.74
C ARG A 66 -7.02 1.07 8.31
N ILE A 67 -7.86 1.91 7.71
CA ILE A 67 -7.61 2.45 6.38
C ILE A 67 -7.19 3.91 6.49
N GLN A 68 -6.10 4.25 5.82
CA GLN A 68 -5.63 5.61 5.59
C GLN A 68 -5.40 5.83 4.10
N TRP A 69 -5.77 7.00 3.59
CA TRP A 69 -5.53 7.39 2.20
C TRP A 69 -4.33 8.32 2.11
N ASP A 70 -3.17 7.73 1.83
CA ASP A 70 -1.91 8.46 1.70
C ASP A 70 -1.72 9.04 0.30
N PRO A 71 -0.93 10.12 0.13
CA PRO A 71 -0.57 10.60 -1.19
C PRO A 71 0.16 9.49 -1.97
N GLU A 72 -0.37 9.09 -3.13
CA GLU A 72 0.41 8.30 -4.07
C GLU A 72 1.47 9.20 -4.70
N ARG A 73 2.58 8.63 -5.18
CA ARG A 73 3.72 9.41 -5.66
C ARG A 73 4.21 8.94 -7.02
N ASP A 74 4.82 9.84 -7.78
CA ASP A 74 5.52 9.48 -9.01
C ASP A 74 6.94 8.95 -8.76
N LEU A 75 7.64 8.61 -9.85
CA LEU A 75 9.05 8.17 -9.81
C LEU A 75 10.00 9.22 -9.19
N HIS A 76 9.61 10.51 -9.19
CA HIS A 76 10.34 11.59 -8.53
C HIS A 76 9.84 11.84 -7.09
N LEU A 77 9.02 10.95 -6.56
CA LEU A 77 8.40 11.03 -5.24
C LEU A 77 7.48 12.25 -5.04
N ARG A 78 7.01 12.88 -6.12
CA ARG A 78 6.06 13.99 -6.06
C ARG A 78 4.63 13.44 -5.90
N PRO A 79 3.77 14.08 -5.11
CA PRO A 79 2.41 13.60 -4.89
C PRO A 79 1.58 13.65 -6.18
N LEU A 80 0.74 12.64 -6.37
CA LEU A 80 -0.23 12.52 -7.45
C LEU A 80 -1.63 12.97 -6.98
N THR A 81 -2.54 13.13 -7.95
CA THR A 81 -3.93 13.52 -7.69
C THR A 81 -4.78 12.40 -7.07
N HIS A 82 -4.36 11.15 -7.24
CA HIS A 82 -4.98 10.00 -6.59
C HIS A 82 -4.15 9.56 -5.37
N ARG A 83 -4.77 8.74 -4.53
CA ARG A 83 -4.20 8.32 -3.25
C ARG A 83 -3.94 6.82 -3.22
N ALA A 84 -2.94 6.43 -2.43
CA ALA A 84 -2.63 5.06 -2.08
C ALA A 84 -3.45 4.64 -0.86
N ILE A 85 -3.95 3.41 -0.85
CA ILE A 85 -4.54 2.84 0.36
C ILE A 85 -3.42 2.31 1.26
N GLN A 86 -3.38 2.76 2.51
CA GLN A 86 -2.58 2.16 3.57
C GLN A 86 -3.51 1.37 4.50
N ILE A 87 -3.16 0.10 4.73
CA ILE A 87 -3.92 -0.83 5.55
C ILE A 87 -3.10 -1.17 6.79
N GLY A 88 -3.53 -0.68 7.95
CA GLY A 88 -2.98 -1.05 9.26
C GLY A 88 -3.74 -2.24 9.84
N LEU A 89 -3.02 -3.28 10.29
CA LEU A 89 -3.60 -4.49 10.86
C LEU A 89 -3.36 -4.55 12.38
N SER A 90 -4.35 -5.04 13.12
CA SER A 90 -4.28 -5.21 14.57
C SER A 90 -5.20 -6.34 15.03
N GLY A 91 -4.98 -6.86 16.24
CA GLY A 91 -5.82 -7.93 16.80
C GLY A 91 -5.87 -9.17 15.91
N GLU A 92 -7.08 -9.71 15.66
CA GLU A 92 -7.26 -10.93 14.86
C GLU A 92 -6.72 -10.79 13.42
N ALA A 93 -6.70 -9.58 12.86
CA ALA A 93 -6.24 -9.38 11.48
C ALA A 93 -4.75 -9.69 11.32
N VAL A 94 -3.94 -9.58 12.39
CA VAL A 94 -2.52 -9.91 12.34
C VAL A 94 -2.32 -11.41 12.19
N GLY A 95 -3.01 -12.22 13.01
CA GLY A 95 -2.93 -13.68 12.93
C GLY A 95 -3.42 -14.17 11.57
N ARG A 96 -4.59 -13.71 11.13
CA ARG A 96 -5.12 -14.04 9.80
C ARG A 96 -4.15 -13.66 8.67
N TYR A 97 -3.55 -12.48 8.74
CA TYR A 97 -2.58 -12.04 7.73
C TYR A 97 -1.39 -12.98 7.63
N VAL A 98 -0.77 -13.28 8.78
CA VAL A 98 0.46 -14.09 8.84
C VAL A 98 0.18 -15.56 8.50
N ASP A 99 -0.87 -16.13 9.09
CA ASP A 99 -1.10 -17.58 9.05
C ASP A 99 -2.00 -18.01 7.88
N GLU A 100 -2.90 -17.13 7.42
CA GLU A 100 -3.94 -17.48 6.44
C GLU A 100 -3.82 -16.71 5.12
N TRP A 101 -3.39 -15.45 5.10
CA TRP A 101 -3.50 -14.64 3.88
C TRP A 101 -2.24 -14.67 3.04
N ILE A 102 -1.05 -14.64 3.65
CA ILE A 102 0.21 -14.62 2.89
C ILE A 102 0.39 -15.92 2.12
N VAL A 103 0.59 -15.79 0.80
CA VAL A 103 0.88 -16.90 -0.13
C VAL A 103 2.22 -16.73 -0.85
N GLY A 104 2.95 -15.67 -0.54
CA GLY A 104 4.29 -15.44 -1.07
C GLY A 104 4.91 -14.16 -0.57
N ILE A 105 6.24 -14.19 -0.42
CA ILE A 105 7.06 -13.04 -0.05
C ILE A 105 8.26 -13.04 -1.00
N ASP A 106 8.42 -11.94 -1.72
CA ASP A 106 9.53 -11.74 -2.65
C ASP A 106 10.35 -10.53 -2.17
N ASP A 107 11.66 -10.70 -1.96
CA ASP A 107 12.56 -9.56 -1.69
C ASP A 107 12.80 -8.79 -3.01
N VAL A 108 12.24 -7.59 -3.09
CA VAL A 108 12.33 -6.71 -4.26
C VAL A 108 13.28 -5.53 -4.03
N THR A 109 14.14 -5.60 -3.01
CA THR A 109 15.12 -4.55 -2.67
C THR A 109 16.02 -4.22 -3.86
N ALA A 110 16.52 -5.24 -4.57
CA ALA A 110 17.35 -5.03 -5.75
C ALA A 110 16.59 -4.32 -6.89
N LEU A 111 15.30 -4.65 -7.08
CA LEU A 111 14.43 -3.98 -8.05
C LEU A 111 14.21 -2.50 -7.68
N SER A 112 13.91 -2.22 -6.41
CA SER A 112 13.79 -0.86 -5.87
C SER A 112 15.02 -0.02 -6.18
N ARG A 113 16.22 -0.52 -5.83
CA ARG A 113 17.48 0.18 -6.09
C ARG A 113 17.77 0.37 -7.58
N ARG A 114 17.42 -0.62 -8.40
CA ARG A 114 17.56 -0.51 -9.87
C ARG A 114 16.67 0.58 -10.45
N ILE A 115 15.42 0.66 -10.02
CA ILE A 115 14.50 1.73 -10.45
C ILE A 115 15.03 3.09 -9.99
N HIS A 116 15.49 3.19 -8.73
CA HIS A 116 16.10 4.42 -8.21
C HIS A 116 17.27 4.91 -9.07
N ALA A 117 18.20 4.00 -9.41
CA ALA A 117 19.33 4.33 -10.27
C ALA A 117 18.90 4.87 -11.65
N LEU A 118 17.91 4.23 -12.29
CA LEU A 118 17.38 4.70 -13.57
C LEU A 118 16.76 6.09 -13.47
N VAL A 119 16.01 6.36 -12.40
CA VAL A 119 15.46 7.70 -12.13
C VAL A 119 16.58 8.73 -11.93
N ALA A 120 17.62 8.39 -11.18
CA ALA A 120 18.79 9.25 -10.98
C ALA A 120 19.52 9.57 -12.29
N HIS A 121 19.59 8.60 -13.21
CA HIS A 121 20.15 8.76 -14.56
C HIS A 121 19.16 9.37 -15.57
N ARG A 122 17.96 9.77 -15.14
CA ARG A 122 16.89 10.35 -15.98
C ARG A 122 16.35 9.41 -17.06
N ASP A 123 16.59 8.11 -16.94
CA ASP A 123 16.00 7.10 -17.83
C ASP A 123 14.64 6.64 -17.31
N LEU A 124 13.67 7.54 -17.41
CA LEU A 124 12.30 7.30 -16.91
C LEU A 124 11.56 6.23 -17.72
N ALA A 125 11.91 6.04 -18.99
CA ALA A 125 11.33 5.00 -19.83
C ALA A 125 11.71 3.61 -19.31
N ALA A 126 13.00 3.37 -19.05
CA ALA A 126 13.45 2.11 -18.48
C ALA A 126 12.92 1.90 -17.06
N ALA A 127 12.89 2.96 -16.24
CA ALA A 127 12.31 2.90 -14.89
C ALA A 127 10.83 2.47 -14.93
N THR A 128 10.03 3.08 -15.81
CA THR A 128 8.61 2.76 -15.99
C THR A 128 8.40 1.34 -16.51
N ALA A 129 9.29 0.83 -17.37
CA ALA A 129 9.22 -0.54 -17.88
C ALA A 129 9.42 -1.61 -16.79
N LEU A 130 10.05 -1.26 -15.66
CA LEU A 130 10.22 -2.12 -14.50
C LEU A 130 9.07 -2.06 -13.50
N LEU A 131 8.16 -1.08 -13.62
CA LEU A 131 7.00 -0.96 -12.74
C LEU A 131 6.00 -2.09 -13.00
N PRO A 132 5.32 -2.59 -11.96
CA PRO A 132 4.28 -3.59 -12.11
C PRO A 132 3.12 -3.06 -12.96
N VAL A 133 2.51 -3.95 -13.74
CA VAL A 133 1.28 -3.61 -14.47
C VAL A 133 0.12 -3.63 -13.50
N GLU A 134 -0.60 -2.52 -13.39
CA GLU A 134 -1.76 -2.43 -12.54
C GLU A 134 -3.04 -2.79 -13.28
N ARG A 135 -3.97 -3.34 -12.51
CA ARG A 135 -5.33 -3.66 -12.93
C ARG A 135 -6.28 -3.09 -11.86
N PRO A 136 -7.44 -2.52 -12.26
CA PRO A 136 -8.46 -2.18 -11.29
C PRO A 136 -8.78 -3.38 -10.39
N TYR A 137 -8.90 -3.12 -9.10
CA TYR A 137 -9.37 -4.11 -8.16
C TYR A 137 -10.89 -3.97 -8.04
N GLU A 138 -11.61 -5.03 -8.38
CA GLU A 138 -13.05 -5.15 -8.15
C GLU A 138 -13.22 -6.02 -6.90
N PRO A 139 -13.82 -5.52 -5.81
CA PRO A 139 -14.12 -6.34 -4.63
C PRO A 139 -15.08 -7.48 -4.99
N ALA A 140 -15.04 -8.57 -4.22
CA ALA A 140 -16.15 -9.53 -4.27
C ALA A 140 -17.44 -8.81 -3.81
N GLY A 141 -18.51 -8.92 -4.59
CA GLY A 141 -19.82 -8.34 -4.26
C GLY A 141 -20.53 -9.08 -3.13
#